data_AF-A0A426YIH5-F1
#
_entry.id   AF-A0A426YIH5-F1
#
_cell.length_a   1.000
_cell.length_b   1.000
_cell.length_c   1.000
_cell.angle_alpha   90.00
_cell.angle_beta   90.00
_cell.angle_gamma   90.00
#
_symmetry.space_group_name_H-M   'P 1'
#
loop_
_entity.id
_entity.type
_entity.pdbx_description
1 polymer ?
#
loop_
_entity_poly.entity_id
_entity_poly.type
_entity_poly.pdbx_seq_one_letter_code
_entity_poly.pdbx_strand_id
1 'polypeptide(L)'
;MVDAMKKVARLDVELTVEERNLLSVGYKNVVGARRASWRILSSIEQKEEAKGNDHHVKSIKEYCQKVESELSNICTDIIALIDEHLSPSSAAGESSVFYYKIISSMCLQAATSTAEADLPPTHPIRLGLALNFSVFYYEIMNSPERYGIHPTIQ
;
A
#
# COMPACT_ATOMS: atom_id res chain seq x y z
N MET A 1 -14.33 6.23 -7.57
CA MET A 1 -13.99 6.87 -6.28
C MET A 1 -12.56 7.38 -6.28
N VAL A 2 -11.54 6.51 -6.41
CA VAL A 2 -10.13 6.92 -6.46
C VAL A 2 -9.88 8.02 -7.50
N ASP A 3 -10.34 7.87 -8.74
CA ASP A 3 -10.12 8.89 -9.77
C ASP A 3 -10.72 10.26 -9.45
N ALA A 4 -11.84 10.30 -8.73
CA ALA A 4 -12.45 11.54 -8.29
C ALA A 4 -11.60 12.18 -7.18
N MET A 5 -11.18 11.39 -6.19
CA MET A 5 -10.32 11.88 -5.10
C MET A 5 -8.93 12.33 -5.59
N LYS A 6 -8.40 11.71 -6.66
CA LYS A 6 -7.18 12.18 -7.33
C LYS A 6 -7.35 13.56 -7.93
N LYS A 7 -8.51 13.87 -8.51
CA LYS A 7 -8.79 15.21 -9.04
C LYS A 7 -8.85 16.24 -7.92
N VAL A 8 -9.48 15.90 -6.79
CA VAL A 8 -9.55 16.78 -5.62
C VAL A 8 -8.15 17.02 -5.04
N ALA A 9 -7.34 15.97 -4.90
CA ALA A 9 -5.95 16.08 -4.43
C ALA A 9 -5.08 16.98 -5.32
N ARG A 10 -5.33 17.02 -6.63
CA ARG A 10 -4.61 17.85 -7.61
C ARG A 10 -5.08 19.31 -7.65
N LEU A 11 -5.98 19.72 -6.77
CA LEU A 11 -6.37 21.13 -6.63
C LEU A 11 -5.35 21.92 -5.79
N ASP A 12 -4.30 21.27 -5.27
CA ASP A 12 -3.23 21.87 -4.46
C ASP A 12 -3.77 22.66 -3.26
N VAL A 13 -4.84 22.12 -2.67
CA VAL A 13 -5.45 22.61 -1.43
C VAL A 13 -5.39 21.52 -0.38
N GLU A 14 -5.35 21.94 0.89
CA GLU A 14 -5.37 21.02 2.00
C GLU A 14 -6.69 20.22 2.00
N LEU A 15 -6.58 18.90 1.93
CA LEU A 15 -7.73 18.00 2.03
C LEU A 15 -8.27 18.00 3.46
N THR A 16 -9.59 18.07 3.57
CA THR A 16 -10.33 17.87 4.82
C THR A 16 -10.12 16.45 5.37
N VAL A 17 -10.44 16.24 6.65
CA VAL A 17 -10.31 14.92 7.30
C VAL A 17 -11.13 13.87 6.57
N GLU A 18 -12.35 14.21 6.14
CA GLU A 18 -13.25 13.36 5.38
C GLU A 18 -12.67 13.00 4.00
N GLU A 19 -12.13 13.98 3.28
CA GLU A 19 -11.51 13.76 1.96
C GLU A 19 -10.26 12.90 2.06
N ARG A 20 -9.40 13.15 3.05
CA ARG A 20 -8.22 12.31 3.33
C ARG A 20 -8.61 10.87 3.64
N ASN A 21 -9.66 10.66 4.43
CA ASN A 21 -10.18 9.33 4.73
C ASN A 21 -10.76 8.63 3.49
N LEU A 22 -11.53 9.35 2.66
CA LEU A 22 -12.06 8.80 1.40
C LEU A 22 -10.95 8.42 0.42
N LEU A 23 -9.91 9.24 0.31
CA LEU A 23 -8.73 8.92 -0.50
C LEU A 23 -8.06 7.64 0.02
N SER A 24 -7.83 7.54 1.33
CA SER A 24 -7.23 6.35 1.97
C SER A 24 -8.04 5.08 1.74
N VAL A 25 -9.35 5.13 1.97
CA VAL A 25 -10.25 3.99 1.79
C VAL A 25 -10.29 3.56 0.32
N GLY A 26 -10.36 4.52 -0.60
CA GLY A 26 -10.35 4.26 -2.03
C GLY A 26 -9.11 3.47 -2.45
N TYR A 27 -7.91 3.97 -2.13
CA TYR A 27 -6.66 3.31 -2.51
C TYR A 27 -6.46 1.96 -1.81
N LYS A 28 -6.79 1.85 -0.51
CA LYS A 28 -6.73 0.57 0.23
C LYS A 28 -7.64 -0.49 -0.39
N ASN A 29 -8.84 -0.13 -0.82
CA ASN A 29 -9.76 -1.07 -1.44
C ASN A 29 -9.26 -1.57 -2.80
N VAL A 30 -8.72 -0.67 -3.63
CA VAL A 30 -8.17 -1.05 -4.94
C VAL A 30 -6.95 -1.97 -4.77
N VAL A 31 -6.01 -1.62 -3.90
CA VAL A 31 -4.84 -2.47 -3.59
C VAL A 31 -5.27 -3.80 -2.98
N GLY A 32 -6.22 -3.78 -2.04
CA GLY A 32 -6.75 -4.99 -1.40
C GLY A 32 -7.37 -5.95 -2.40
N ALA A 33 -8.17 -5.45 -3.35
CA ALA A 33 -8.77 -6.25 -4.41
C ALA A 33 -7.70 -6.87 -5.32
N ARG A 34 -6.70 -6.10 -5.76
CA ARG A 34 -5.61 -6.61 -6.61
C ARG A 34 -4.74 -7.64 -5.91
N ARG A 35 -4.43 -7.45 -4.62
CA ARG A 35 -3.71 -8.43 -3.81
C ARG A 35 -4.50 -9.73 -3.65
N ALA A 36 -5.81 -9.64 -3.45
CA ALA A 36 -6.66 -10.83 -3.41
C ALA A 36 -6.63 -11.59 -4.75
N SER A 37 -6.71 -10.88 -5.88
CA SER A 37 -6.56 -11.48 -7.21
C SER A 37 -5.19 -12.17 -7.37
N TRP A 38 -4.10 -11.50 -6.99
CA TRP A 38 -2.75 -12.05 -7.07
C TRP A 38 -2.61 -13.33 -6.24
N ARG A 39 -3.10 -13.35 -4.99
CA ARG A 39 -3.08 -14.56 -4.14
C ARG A 39 -3.83 -15.74 -4.76
N ILE A 40 -4.97 -15.49 -5.39
CA ILE A 40 -5.74 -16.53 -6.08
C ILE A 40 -4.92 -17.09 -7.24
N LEU A 41 -4.35 -16.21 -8.07
CA LEU A 41 -3.55 -16.61 -9.23
C LEU A 41 -2.31 -17.40 -8.84
N SER A 42 -1.55 -16.94 -7.84
CA SER A 42 -0.38 -17.65 -7.30
C SER A 42 -0.76 -19.04 -6.77
N SER A 43 -1.92 -19.18 -6.11
CA SER A 43 -2.42 -20.50 -5.68
C SER A 43 -2.77 -21.42 -6.85
N ILE A 44 -3.31 -20.88 -7.95
CA ILE A 44 -3.60 -21.64 -9.16
C ILE A 44 -2.28 -22.04 -9.86
N GLU A 45 -1.29 -21.15 -9.92
CA GLU A 45 0.04 -21.41 -10.47
C GLU A 45 0.68 -22.61 -9.78
N GLN A 46 0.77 -22.60 -8.45
CA GLN A 46 1.35 -23.72 -7.67
C GLN A 46 0.62 -25.04 -7.90
N LYS A 47 -0.71 -25.01 -8.05
CA LYS A 47 -1.51 -26.21 -8.33
C LYS A 47 -1.27 -26.76 -9.73
N GLU A 48 -1.09 -25.90 -10.73
CA GLU A 48 -0.80 -26.32 -12.10
C GLU A 48 0.65 -26.78 -12.27
N GLU A 49 1.59 -26.18 -11.53
CA GLU A 49 2.98 -26.61 -11.45
C GLU A 49 3.10 -28.01 -10.86
N ALA A 50 2.37 -28.30 -9.78
CA ALA A 50 2.32 -29.65 -9.19
C ALA A 50 1.75 -30.73 -10.14
N LYS A 51 1.00 -30.33 -11.18
CA LYS A 51 0.47 -31.23 -12.22
C LYS A 51 1.41 -31.38 -13.42
N GLY A 52 2.48 -30.58 -13.51
CA GLY A 52 3.39 -30.54 -14.67
C GLY A 52 2.79 -29.87 -15.92
N ASN A 53 1.80 -28.99 -15.75
CA ASN A 53 1.15 -28.30 -16.87
C ASN A 53 1.91 -27.03 -17.30
N ASP A 54 3.12 -27.20 -17.86
CA ASP A 54 4.06 -26.10 -18.14
C ASP A 54 3.47 -24.93 -18.96
N HIS A 55 2.59 -25.23 -19.93
CA HIS A 55 1.92 -24.19 -20.72
C HIS A 55 0.96 -23.33 -19.89
N HIS A 56 0.19 -23.95 -18.98
CA HIS A 56 -0.70 -23.23 -18.08
C HIS A 56 0.10 -22.43 -17.06
N VAL A 57 1.14 -23.02 -16.48
CA VAL A 57 2.03 -22.35 -15.52
C VAL A 57 2.60 -21.08 -16.15
N LYS A 58 3.14 -21.16 -17.38
CA LYS A 58 3.65 -19.99 -18.09
C LYS A 58 2.57 -18.91 -18.28
N SER A 59 1.39 -19.29 -18.74
CA SER A 59 0.28 -18.35 -18.97
C SER A 59 -0.20 -17.68 -17.68
N ILE A 60 -0.28 -18.43 -16.58
CA ILE A 60 -0.69 -17.92 -15.27
C ILE A 60 0.39 -16.96 -14.73
N LYS A 61 1.67 -17.31 -14.87
CA LYS A 61 2.79 -16.47 -14.44
C LYS A 61 2.81 -15.11 -15.15
N GLU A 62 2.55 -15.08 -16.46
CA GLU A 62 2.40 -13.82 -17.20
C GLU A 62 1.24 -12.96 -16.66
N TYR A 63 0.16 -13.60 -16.20
CA TYR A 63 -0.96 -12.88 -15.59
C TYR A 63 -0.66 -12.41 -14.16
N CYS A 64 0.06 -13.19 -13.36
CA CYS A 64 0.58 -12.76 -12.05
C CYS A 64 1.44 -11.50 -12.20
N GLN A 65 2.37 -11.48 -13.17
CA GLN A 65 3.23 -10.32 -13.45
C GLN A 65 2.44 -9.07 -13.85
N LYS A 66 1.35 -9.22 -14.61
CA LYS A 66 0.45 -8.09 -14.92
C LYS A 66 -0.18 -7.52 -13.65
N VAL A 67 -0.68 -8.37 -12.76
CA VAL A 67 -1.28 -7.92 -11.49
C VAL A 67 -0.24 -7.27 -10.58
N GLU A 68 0.99 -7.78 -10.54
CA GLU A 68 2.11 -7.16 -9.82
C GLU A 68 2.45 -5.78 -10.37
N SER A 69 2.53 -5.63 -11.70
CA SER A 69 2.76 -4.33 -12.33
C SER A 69 1.64 -3.36 -12.01
N GLU A 70 0.38 -3.78 -12.04
CA GLU A 70 -0.75 -2.94 -11.64
C GLU A 70 -0.65 -2.50 -10.17
N LEU A 71 -0.33 -3.42 -9.26
CA LEU A 71 -0.11 -3.10 -7.84
C LEU A 71 1.01 -2.08 -7.67
N SER A 72 2.15 -2.28 -8.33
CA SER A 72 3.27 -1.35 -8.30
C SER A 72 2.86 0.02 -8.82
N ASN A 73 2.14 0.07 -9.94
CA ASN A 73 1.70 1.33 -10.53
C ASN A 73 0.73 2.08 -9.61
N ILE A 74 -0.20 1.38 -8.94
CA ILE A 74 -1.12 1.99 -7.97
C ILE A 74 -0.34 2.57 -6.78
N CYS A 75 0.68 1.85 -6.28
CA CYS A 75 1.53 2.33 -5.19
C CYS A 75 2.38 3.54 -5.60
N THR A 76 2.99 3.51 -6.78
CA THR A 76 3.76 4.66 -7.31
C THR A 76 2.87 5.88 -7.51
N ASP A 77 1.65 5.68 -8.01
CA ASP A 77 0.70 6.75 -8.28
C ASP A 77 0.24 7.50 -7.01
N ILE A 78 -0.03 6.80 -5.91
CA ILE A 78 -0.38 7.47 -4.63
C ILE A 78 0.83 8.18 -4.01
N ILE A 79 2.03 7.62 -4.14
CA ILE A 79 3.27 8.24 -3.66
C ILE A 79 3.48 9.56 -4.40
N ALA A 80 3.42 9.53 -5.74
CA ALA A 80 3.53 10.74 -6.56
C ALA A 80 2.45 11.77 -6.22
N LEU A 81 1.19 11.34 -6.05
CA LEU A 81 0.11 12.24 -5.67
C LEU A 81 0.37 12.93 -4.31
N ILE A 82 0.94 12.20 -3.34
CA ILE A 82 1.27 12.74 -2.04
C ILE A 82 2.44 13.72 -2.14
N ASP A 83 3.53 13.32 -2.79
CA ASP A 83 4.76 14.12 -2.86
C ASP A 83 4.55 15.41 -3.68
N GLU A 84 3.82 15.33 -4.80
CA GLU A 84 3.66 16.45 -5.73
C GLU A 84 2.55 17.41 -5.31
N HIS A 85 1.46 16.94 -4.70
CA HIS A 85 0.27 17.76 -4.46
C HIS A 85 -0.10 17.90 -2.98
N LEU A 86 -0.08 16.82 -2.21
CA LEU A 86 -0.62 16.84 -0.84
C LEU A 86 0.39 17.28 0.23
N SER A 87 1.67 16.95 0.04
CA SER A 87 2.77 17.35 0.92
C SER A 87 3.04 18.86 0.84
N PRO A 88 3.12 19.50 -0.36
CA PRO A 88 3.33 20.94 -0.47
C PRO A 88 2.13 21.77 0.02
N SER A 89 0.92 21.24 -0.11
CA SER A 89 -0.34 21.91 0.26
C SER A 89 -0.71 21.74 1.74
N SER A 90 0.04 20.91 2.48
CA SER A 90 -0.20 20.58 3.88
C SER A 90 0.53 21.56 4.80
N ALA A 91 -0.17 22.55 5.35
CA ALA A 91 0.40 23.53 6.27
C ALA A 91 0.67 22.99 7.70
N ALA A 92 0.21 21.77 8.03
CA ALA A 92 0.22 21.21 9.38
C ALA A 92 0.91 19.83 9.48
N GLY A 93 1.61 19.57 10.59
CA GLY A 93 2.34 18.32 10.85
C GLY A 93 1.47 17.05 10.97
N GLU A 94 0.18 17.18 11.27
CA GLU A 94 -0.74 16.02 11.37
C GLU A 94 -1.11 15.44 10.00
N SER A 95 -1.25 16.31 9.00
CA SER A 95 -1.58 15.94 7.62
C SER A 95 -0.44 15.13 6.99
N SER A 96 0.82 15.53 7.22
CA SER A 96 1.99 14.80 6.72
C SER A 96 2.09 13.39 7.31
N VAL A 97 1.88 13.22 8.62
CA VAL A 97 1.93 11.90 9.29
C VAL A 97 0.83 10.97 8.79
N PHE A 98 -0.37 11.50 8.53
CA PHE A 98 -1.45 10.71 7.93
C PHE A 98 -1.05 10.20 6.53
N TYR A 99 -0.42 11.03 5.71
CA TYR A 99 0.03 10.61 4.38
C TYR A 99 1.17 9.58 4.45
N TYR A 100 2.17 9.79 5.33
CA TYR A 100 3.22 8.78 5.56
C TYR A 100 2.67 7.46 6.10
N LYS A 101 1.61 7.49 6.92
CA LYS A 101 0.90 6.28 7.37
C LYS A 101 0.27 5.53 6.20
N ILE A 102 -0.33 6.25 5.24
CA ILE A 102 -0.91 5.65 4.03
C ILE A 102 0.19 5.02 3.18
N ILE A 103 1.28 5.75 2.93
CA ILE A 103 2.43 5.24 2.15
C ILE A 103 3.01 3.99 2.80
N SER A 104 3.30 4.05 4.10
CA SER A 104 3.84 2.92 4.86
C SER A 104 2.92 1.69 4.80
N SER A 105 1.61 1.87 5.00
CA SER A 105 0.64 0.79 4.90
C SER A 105 0.51 0.19 3.50
N MET A 106 0.67 1.00 2.45
CA MET A 106 0.59 0.55 1.05
C MET A 106 1.87 -0.13 0.59
N CYS A 107 3.05 0.45 0.84
CA CYS A 107 4.34 -0.15 0.55
C CYS A 107 4.53 -1.47 1.30
N LEU A 108 4.13 -1.55 2.57
CA LEU A 108 4.20 -2.81 3.31
C LEU A 108 3.32 -3.88 2.66
N GLN A 109 2.11 -3.53 2.24
CA GLN A 109 1.21 -4.51 1.61
C GLN A 109 1.77 -5.03 0.28
N ALA A 110 2.36 -4.16 -0.53
CA ALA A 110 3.03 -4.56 -1.77
C ALA A 110 4.23 -5.46 -1.49
N ALA A 111 5.13 -5.05 -0.59
CA ALA A 111 6.32 -5.81 -0.22
C ALA A 111 5.98 -7.16 0.42
N THR A 112 4.91 -7.22 1.23
CA THR A 112 4.40 -8.47 1.78
C THR A 112 3.93 -9.40 0.67
N SER A 113 3.18 -8.88 -0.33
CA SER A 113 2.70 -9.68 -1.47
C SER A 113 3.85 -10.36 -2.21
N THR A 114 4.90 -9.62 -2.57
CA THR A 114 6.09 -10.17 -3.23
C THR A 114 6.79 -11.20 -2.33
N ALA A 115 6.93 -10.90 -1.04
CA ALA A 115 7.55 -11.83 -0.11
C ALA A 115 6.70 -13.09 0.13
N GLU A 116 5.37 -13.05 -0.07
CA GLU A 116 4.54 -14.26 -0.03
C GLU A 116 4.77 -15.21 -1.20
N ALA A 117 5.22 -14.68 -2.33
CA ALA A 117 5.53 -15.46 -3.52
C ALA A 117 6.78 -16.32 -3.30
N ASP A 118 7.82 -15.69 -2.77
CA ASP A 118 9.18 -16.23 -2.86
C ASP A 118 9.70 -16.78 -1.53
N LEU A 119 9.10 -16.38 -0.40
CA LEU A 119 9.71 -16.60 0.92
C LEU A 119 8.76 -17.29 1.90
N PRO A 120 9.23 -18.26 2.71
CA PRO A 120 8.39 -18.87 3.75
C PRO A 120 8.02 -17.86 4.85
N PRO A 121 6.94 -18.10 5.62
CA PRO A 121 6.45 -17.16 6.65
C PRO A 121 7.46 -16.89 7.78
N THR A 122 8.43 -17.76 8.00
CA THR A 122 9.53 -17.60 8.97
C THR A 122 10.76 -16.90 8.39
N HIS A 123 10.72 -16.48 7.12
CA HIS A 123 11.87 -15.91 6.46
C HIS A 123 12.25 -14.54 7.08
N PRO A 124 13.54 -14.30 7.38
CA PRO A 124 14.01 -13.06 8.01
C PRO A 124 13.56 -11.77 7.32
N ILE A 125 13.45 -11.76 5.99
CA ILE A 125 12.97 -10.60 5.21
C ILE A 125 11.48 -10.33 5.45
N ARG A 126 10.63 -11.37 5.54
CA ARG A 126 9.20 -11.22 5.86
C ARG A 126 9.00 -10.72 7.29
N LEU A 127 9.78 -11.27 8.23
CA LEU A 127 9.79 -10.82 9.62
C LEU A 127 10.30 -9.38 9.75
N GLY A 128 11.34 -9.00 8.98
CA GLY A 128 11.89 -7.65 8.94
C GLY A 128 10.90 -6.61 8.39
N LEU A 129 10.12 -6.96 7.37
CA LEU A 129 9.03 -6.11 6.87
C LEU A 129 7.95 -5.86 7.93
N ALA A 130 7.52 -6.92 8.63
CA ALA A 130 6.56 -6.80 9.73
C ALA A 130 7.12 -6.00 10.91
N LEU A 131 8.40 -6.16 11.23
CA LEU A 131 9.09 -5.43 12.29
C LEU A 131 9.24 -3.95 11.93
N ASN A 132 9.62 -3.61 10.69
CA ASN A 132 9.74 -2.22 10.24
C ASN A 132 8.40 -1.49 10.32
N PHE A 133 7.29 -2.18 10.03
CA PHE A 133 5.95 -1.61 10.21
C PHE A 133 5.56 -1.45 11.68
N SER A 134 5.92 -2.41 12.54
CA SER A 134 5.74 -2.33 13.99
C SER A 134 6.49 -1.14 14.58
N VAL A 135 7.76 -0.95 14.20
CA VAL A 135 8.60 0.17 14.64
C VAL A 135 8.05 1.49 14.12
N PHE A 136 7.66 1.57 12.84
CA PHE A 136 6.98 2.75 12.29
C PHE A 136 5.71 3.10 13.08
N TYR A 137 4.88 2.09 13.41
CA TYR A 137 3.67 2.32 14.20
C TYR A 137 4.02 2.80 15.62
N TYR A 138 5.00 2.20 16.28
CA TYR A 138 5.36 2.59 17.64
C TYR A 138 6.02 3.98 17.70
N GLU A 139 6.99 4.26 16.83
CA GLU A 139 7.77 5.48 16.88
C GLU A 139 7.03 6.69 16.30
N ILE A 140 6.20 6.49 15.27
CA ILE A 140 5.50 7.59 14.60
C ILE A 140 4.06 7.74 15.13
N MET A 141 3.34 6.64 15.41
CA MET A 141 1.95 6.76 15.89
C MET A 141 1.84 6.90 17.41
N ASN A 142 2.81 6.42 18.20
CA ASN A 142 2.73 6.42 19.67
C ASN A 142 3.58 7.52 20.34
N SER A 143 4.28 8.35 19.55
CA SER A 143 4.99 9.55 20.02
C SER A 143 4.61 10.79 19.20
N PRO A 144 3.31 11.14 19.15
CA PRO A 144 2.82 12.27 18.36
C PRO A 144 3.52 13.59 18.73
N GLU A 145 3.80 13.80 20.03
CA GLU A 145 4.45 15.00 20.57
C GLU A 145 5.86 15.24 20.00
N ARG A 146 6.58 14.18 19.66
CA ARG A 146 7.96 14.26 19.10
C ARG A 146 7.98 14.88 17.70
N TYR A 147 6.86 14.83 16.99
CA TYR A 147 6.70 15.32 15.63
C TYR A 147 5.71 16.50 15.53
N GLY A 148 5.34 17.10 16.68
CA GLY A 148 4.43 18.25 16.74
C GLY A 148 2.96 17.91 16.55
N ILE A 149 2.56 16.67 16.82
CA ILE A 149 1.19 16.17 16.72
C ILE A 149 0.57 16.26 18.11
N HIS A 150 -0.55 16.98 18.25
CA HIS A 150 -1.28 17.03 19.52
C HIS A 150 -2.20 15.80 19.60
N PRO A 151 -2.32 15.12 20.75
CA PRO A 151 -3.23 14.00 20.87
C PRO A 151 -4.66 14.52 20.87
N THR A 152 -5.38 14.39 19.74
CA THR A 152 -6.82 14.62 19.71
C THR A 152 -7.51 13.50 20.48
N ILE A 153 -8.18 13.93 21.54
CA ILE A 153 -8.80 13.17 22.62
C ILE A 153 -9.86 12.18 22.09
N GLN A 154 -9.87 10.99 22.72
CA GLN A 154 -10.88 9.91 22.80
C GLN A 154 -12.13 9.95 21.91
#